data_AF-A0A010ZLU9-F1
#
_entry.id   AF-A0A010ZLU9-F1
#
_cell.length_a   1.000
_cell.length_b   1.000
_cell.length_c   1.000
_cell.angle_alpha   90.00
_cell.angle_beta   90.00
_cell.angle_gamma   90.00
#
_symmetry.space_group_name_H-M   'P 1'
#
loop_
_entity.id
_entity.type
_entity.pdbx_description
1 polymer ?
#
loop_
_entity_poly.entity_id
_entity_poly.type
_entity_poly.pdbx_seq_one_letter_code
_entity_poly.pdbx_strand_id
1 'polypeptide(L)'
;MARPSSPLLTRDRIRTAALAMIDRDGLDGLSMRRLAAELGVRAASLYGYLATKDELLTDLADDVLAGVDTSGFSAGWRTGLTVWARSYREALAAHPNLVPFLAHSPGRRPQALMHADAVHGGLTNAGWPPRYATMIGASTKYLVVGAAMTSFSGGFADDVEVYVGRYPNLSQAHLLAGHEEIDRDSFELALTAFLDGLSRLHEQVVRSARP
;
A
#
# COMPACT_ATOMS: atom_id res chain seq x y z
N MET A 1 -28.87 27.85 -26.17
CA MET A 1 -27.72 27.76 -25.26
C MET A 1 -27.50 26.29 -24.94
N ALA A 2 -26.40 25.69 -25.43
CA ALA A 2 -26.15 24.26 -25.24
C ALA A 2 -25.91 23.98 -23.75
N ARG A 3 -26.71 23.07 -23.18
CA ARG A 3 -26.51 22.55 -21.82
C ARG A 3 -25.17 21.79 -21.84
N PRO A 4 -24.23 22.01 -20.91
CA PRO A 4 -23.00 21.21 -20.86
C PRO A 4 -23.39 19.73 -20.80
N SER A 5 -22.91 18.94 -21.75
CA SER A 5 -23.29 17.52 -21.93
C SER A 5 -22.55 16.57 -20.99
N SER A 6 -21.72 17.09 -20.09
CA SER A 6 -21.08 16.31 -19.04
C SER A 6 -21.94 16.38 -17.77
N PRO A 7 -22.38 15.25 -17.19
CA PRO A 7 -23.05 15.27 -15.91
C PRO A 7 -22.16 15.99 -14.88
N LEU A 8 -22.74 16.94 -14.16
CA LEU A 8 -22.03 17.74 -13.15
C LEU A 8 -21.37 16.87 -12.07
N LEU A 9 -21.79 15.62 -11.89
CA LEU A 9 -21.28 14.70 -10.90
C LEU A 9 -21.07 13.31 -11.52
N THR A 10 -19.91 12.71 -11.27
CA THR A 10 -19.55 11.34 -11.71
C THR A 10 -18.89 10.60 -10.56
N ARG A 11 -18.90 9.26 -10.58
CA ARG A 11 -18.15 8.45 -9.59
C ARG A 11 -16.68 8.86 -9.55
N ASP A 12 -16.05 9.04 -10.72
CA ASP A 12 -14.65 9.47 -10.82
C ASP A 12 -14.40 10.81 -10.13
N ARG A 13 -15.23 11.82 -10.42
CA ARG A 13 -15.08 13.14 -9.79
C ARG A 13 -15.24 13.07 -8.27
N ILE A 14 -16.16 12.23 -7.78
CA ILE A 14 -16.35 12.00 -6.34
C ILE A 14 -15.10 11.34 -5.74
N ARG A 15 -14.58 10.29 -6.38
CA ARG A 15 -13.40 9.55 -5.94
C ARG A 15 -12.16 10.43 -5.90
N THR A 16 -11.86 11.17 -6.97
CA THR A 16 -10.73 12.10 -7.02
C THR A 16 -10.80 13.15 -5.91
N ALA A 17 -11.97 13.77 -5.68
CA ALA A 17 -12.12 14.78 -4.64
C ALA A 17 -12.00 14.18 -3.22
N ALA A 18 -12.53 12.97 -3.01
CA ALA A 18 -12.43 12.28 -1.74
C ALA A 18 -10.98 11.87 -1.43
N LEU A 19 -10.25 11.33 -2.41
CA LEU A 19 -8.87 10.94 -2.26
C LEU A 19 -7.98 12.14 -1.92
N ALA A 20 -8.12 13.25 -2.66
CA ALA A 20 -7.41 14.50 -2.38
C ALA A 20 -7.69 15.04 -0.97
N MET A 21 -8.91 14.87 -0.46
CA MET A 21 -9.27 15.25 0.91
C MET A 21 -8.62 14.32 1.94
N ILE A 22 -8.55 13.01 1.68
CA ILE A 22 -7.86 12.05 2.57
C ILE A 22 -6.37 12.35 2.60
N ASP A 23 -5.75 12.61 1.46
CA ASP A 23 -4.33 12.92 1.36
C ASP A 23 -3.97 14.20 2.13
N ARG A 24 -4.84 15.22 2.11
CA ARG A 24 -4.63 16.48 2.82
C ARG A 24 -5.03 16.44 4.30
N ASP A 25 -6.20 15.88 4.61
CA ASP A 25 -6.88 16.05 5.90
C ASP A 25 -6.98 14.74 6.71
N GLY A 26 -6.47 13.62 6.19
CA GLY A 26 -6.60 12.29 6.78
C GLY A 26 -8.00 11.67 6.63
N LEU A 27 -8.13 10.41 7.05
CA LEU A 27 -9.40 9.66 6.98
C LEU A 27 -10.54 10.29 7.80
N ASP A 28 -10.18 10.92 8.93
CA ASP A 28 -11.13 11.62 9.81
C ASP A 28 -11.59 12.95 9.19
N GLY A 29 -10.78 13.53 8.30
CA GLY A 29 -11.13 14.70 7.51
C GLY A 29 -12.30 14.45 6.55
N LEU A 30 -12.47 13.20 6.10
CA LEU A 30 -13.51 12.82 5.15
C LEU A 30 -14.89 12.64 5.82
N SER A 31 -15.87 13.43 5.38
CA SER A 31 -17.29 13.18 5.61
C SER A 31 -18.10 13.45 4.34
N MET A 32 -19.24 12.77 4.16
CA MET A 32 -20.11 12.98 3.00
C MET A 32 -20.54 14.45 2.86
N ARG A 33 -20.71 15.17 3.97
CA ARG A 33 -21.06 16.60 3.97
C ARG A 33 -19.91 17.48 3.48
N ARG A 34 -18.67 17.25 3.97
CA ARG A 34 -17.49 17.99 3.51
C ARG A 34 -17.18 17.70 2.04
N LEU A 35 -17.31 16.45 1.62
CA LEU A 35 -17.15 16.04 0.23
C LEU A 35 -18.17 16.72 -0.69
N ALA A 36 -19.43 16.79 -0.28
CA ALA A 36 -20.46 17.47 -1.06
C ALA A 36 -20.18 18.98 -1.19
N ALA A 37 -19.71 19.61 -0.12
CA ALA A 37 -19.31 21.02 -0.11
C ALA A 37 -18.11 21.27 -1.05
N GLU A 38 -17.07 20.44 -1.00
CA GLU A 38 -15.90 20.49 -1.90
C GLU A 38 -16.32 20.40 -3.38
N LEU A 39 -17.31 19.53 -3.66
CA LEU A 39 -17.81 19.30 -5.02
C LEU A 39 -18.86 20.34 -5.49
N GLY A 40 -19.31 21.22 -4.60
CA GLY A 40 -20.35 22.22 -4.89
C GLY A 40 -21.76 21.62 -5.10
N VAL A 41 -22.04 20.47 -4.48
CA VAL A 41 -23.32 19.74 -4.60
C VAL A 41 -23.99 19.54 -3.25
N ARG A 42 -25.26 19.10 -3.26
CA ARG A 42 -25.95 18.68 -2.02
C ARG A 42 -25.49 17.28 -1.62
N ALA A 43 -25.40 17.00 -0.32
CA ALA A 43 -25.03 15.67 0.18
C ALA A 43 -25.92 14.54 -0.38
N ALA A 44 -27.24 14.81 -0.53
CA ALA A 44 -28.19 13.90 -1.16
C ALA A 44 -27.78 13.46 -2.57
N SER A 45 -27.08 14.32 -3.32
CA SER A 45 -26.60 14.01 -4.68
C SER A 45 -25.51 12.96 -4.69
N LEU A 46 -24.69 12.85 -3.63
CA LEU A 46 -23.65 11.81 -3.53
C LEU A 46 -24.25 10.42 -3.35
N TYR A 47 -25.37 10.31 -2.60
CA TYR A 47 -26.01 9.02 -2.32
C TYR A 47 -26.63 8.34 -3.55
N GLY A 48 -26.85 9.08 -4.65
CA GLY A 48 -27.21 8.50 -5.94
C GLY A 48 -26.06 7.75 -6.62
N TYR A 49 -24.82 7.97 -6.19
CA TYR A 49 -23.62 7.34 -6.72
C TYR A 49 -23.01 6.35 -5.73
N LEU A 50 -23.02 6.65 -4.42
CA LEU A 50 -22.39 5.86 -3.37
C LEU A 50 -23.28 5.85 -2.13
N ALA A 51 -23.72 4.69 -1.67
CA ALA A 51 -24.68 4.58 -0.58
C ALA A 51 -24.08 4.96 0.78
N THR A 52 -22.77 4.78 0.97
CA THR A 52 -22.11 4.98 2.28
C THR A 52 -20.68 5.52 2.15
N LYS A 53 -20.14 6.06 3.26
CA LYS A 53 -18.71 6.41 3.38
C LYS A 53 -17.82 5.16 3.19
N ASP A 54 -18.24 4.01 3.70
CA ASP A 54 -17.47 2.77 3.59
C ASP A 54 -17.42 2.25 2.14
N GLU A 55 -18.51 2.39 1.37
CA GLU A 55 -18.50 2.10 -0.07
C GLU A 55 -17.52 3.00 -0.81
N LEU A 56 -17.53 4.30 -0.51
CA LEU A 56 -16.55 5.25 -1.08
C LEU A 56 -15.11 4.84 -0.72
N LEU A 57 -14.82 4.55 0.54
CA LEU A 57 -13.48 4.13 0.97
C LEU A 57 -13.06 2.80 0.33
N THR A 58 -14.01 1.89 0.11
CA THR A 58 -13.78 0.63 -0.60
C THR A 58 -13.43 0.86 -2.06
N ASP A 59 -14.19 1.71 -2.77
CA ASP A 59 -13.92 2.07 -4.17
C ASP A 59 -12.55 2.76 -4.31
N LEU A 60 -12.21 3.69 -3.38
CA LEU A 60 -10.89 4.34 -3.36
C LEU A 60 -9.76 3.35 -3.11
N ALA A 61 -9.96 2.43 -2.16
CA ALA A 61 -9.00 1.39 -1.87
C ALA A 61 -8.76 0.49 -3.09
N ASP A 62 -9.82 0.11 -3.81
CA ASP A 62 -9.69 -0.70 -5.02
C ASP A 62 -9.00 0.07 -6.15
N ASP A 63 -9.27 1.37 -6.31
CA ASP A 63 -8.58 2.23 -7.29
C ASP A 63 -7.08 2.36 -6.99
N VAL A 64 -6.72 2.64 -5.73
CA VAL A 64 -5.31 2.73 -5.32
C VAL A 64 -4.59 1.40 -5.54
N LEU A 65 -5.25 0.28 -5.27
CA LEU A 65 -4.67 -1.04 -5.48
C LEU A 65 -4.69 -1.49 -6.95
N ALA A 66 -5.46 -0.87 -7.85
CA ALA A 66 -5.57 -1.30 -9.25
C ALA A 66 -4.23 -1.21 -10.01
N GLY A 67 -3.31 -0.35 -9.57
CA GLY A 67 -1.95 -0.24 -10.13
C GLY A 67 -0.94 -1.26 -9.58
N VAL A 68 -1.34 -2.12 -8.63
CA VAL A 68 -0.46 -3.13 -8.04
C VAL A 68 -0.19 -4.24 -9.05
N ASP A 69 1.07 -4.44 -9.39
CA ASP A 69 1.46 -5.33 -10.47
C ASP A 69 1.80 -6.73 -9.94
N THR A 70 0.96 -7.71 -10.30
CA THR A 70 1.21 -9.13 -10.05
C THR A 70 1.61 -9.91 -11.31
N SER A 71 1.81 -9.24 -12.44
CA SER A 71 2.18 -9.86 -13.72
C SER A 71 3.58 -10.51 -13.67
N GLY A 72 4.47 -10.01 -12.82
CA GLY A 72 5.83 -10.52 -12.63
C GLY A 72 5.90 -12.00 -12.22
N PHE A 73 4.83 -12.58 -11.65
CA PHE A 73 4.77 -14.00 -11.32
C PHE A 73 4.86 -14.91 -12.55
N SER A 74 4.53 -14.41 -13.75
CA SER A 74 4.74 -15.13 -15.01
C SER A 74 6.21 -15.39 -15.33
N ALA A 75 7.12 -14.55 -14.85
CA ALA A 75 8.57 -14.69 -15.01
C ALA A 75 9.24 -15.47 -13.87
N GLY A 76 8.47 -15.91 -12.87
CA GLY A 76 8.95 -16.67 -11.72
C GLY A 76 8.65 -15.98 -10.39
N TRP A 77 8.60 -16.79 -9.32
CA TRP A 77 8.13 -16.34 -8.01
C TRP A 77 8.96 -15.19 -7.42
N ARG A 78 10.29 -15.19 -7.62
CA ARG A 78 11.16 -14.14 -7.10
C ARG A 78 10.91 -12.81 -7.80
N THR A 79 10.81 -12.82 -9.14
CA THR A 79 10.46 -11.63 -9.93
C THR A 79 9.07 -11.14 -9.56
N GLY A 80 8.10 -12.05 -9.41
CA GLY A 80 6.73 -11.73 -9.00
C GLY A 80 6.67 -11.01 -7.66
N LEU A 81 7.34 -11.54 -6.63
CA LEU A 81 7.39 -10.88 -5.33
C LEU A 81 8.08 -9.51 -5.39
N THR A 82 9.16 -9.36 -6.17
CA THR A 82 9.85 -8.07 -6.33
C THR A 82 8.94 -7.01 -6.96
N VAL A 83 8.32 -7.33 -8.09
CA VAL A 83 7.43 -6.42 -8.83
C VAL A 83 6.20 -6.06 -7.98
N TRP A 84 5.61 -7.08 -7.35
CA TRP A 84 4.44 -6.89 -6.50
C TRP A 84 4.75 -6.03 -5.28
N ALA A 85 5.85 -6.30 -4.56
CA ALA A 85 6.21 -5.53 -3.37
C ALA A 85 6.48 -4.05 -3.69
N ARG A 86 7.19 -3.78 -4.80
CA ARG A 86 7.54 -2.41 -5.22
C ARG A 86 6.32 -1.61 -5.66
N SER A 87 5.54 -2.15 -6.60
CA SER A 87 4.31 -1.48 -7.09
C SER A 87 3.31 -1.27 -5.95
N TYR A 88 3.21 -2.22 -5.03
CA TYR A 88 2.35 -2.07 -3.87
C TYR A 88 2.84 -0.99 -2.90
N ARG A 89 4.15 -0.94 -2.60
CA ARG A 89 4.71 0.15 -1.79
C ARG A 89 4.46 1.52 -2.45
N GLU A 90 4.67 1.63 -3.76
CA GLU A 90 4.44 2.87 -4.50
C GLU A 90 2.98 3.32 -4.42
N ALA A 91 2.02 2.40 -4.63
CA ALA A 91 0.60 2.68 -4.49
C ALA A 91 0.22 3.18 -3.08
N LEU A 92 0.79 2.57 -2.03
CA LEU A 92 0.54 3.00 -0.64
C LEU A 92 1.22 4.33 -0.32
N ALA A 93 2.44 4.56 -0.81
CA ALA A 93 3.20 5.79 -0.58
C ALA A 93 2.57 7.01 -1.26
N ALA A 94 1.82 6.81 -2.35
CA ALA A 94 1.05 7.87 -2.98
C ALA A 94 -0.13 8.35 -2.11
N HIS A 95 -0.66 7.49 -1.24
CA HIS A 95 -1.85 7.76 -0.42
C HIS A 95 -1.67 7.24 1.03
N PRO A 96 -0.67 7.73 1.79
CA PRO A 96 -0.31 7.20 3.10
C PRO A 96 -1.47 7.29 4.12
N ASN A 97 -2.29 8.32 4.00
CA ASN A 97 -3.46 8.53 4.85
C ASN A 97 -4.59 7.52 4.61
N LEU A 98 -4.61 6.80 3.49
CA LEU A 98 -5.56 5.71 3.21
C LEU A 98 -5.05 4.35 3.73
N VAL A 99 -3.76 4.21 4.03
CA VAL A 99 -3.13 2.97 4.48
C VAL A 99 -3.83 2.36 5.71
N PRO A 100 -4.25 3.12 6.74
CA PRO A 100 -4.96 2.53 7.86
C PRO A 100 -6.24 1.80 7.43
N PHE A 101 -7.00 2.32 6.45
CA PHE A 101 -8.17 1.63 5.91
C PHE A 101 -7.77 0.37 5.12
N LEU A 102 -6.72 0.47 4.30
CA LEU A 102 -6.18 -0.64 3.49
C LEU A 102 -5.61 -1.79 4.32
N ALA A 103 -5.06 -1.47 5.50
CA ALA A 103 -4.49 -2.44 6.44
C ALA A 103 -5.56 -3.35 7.08
N HIS A 104 -6.83 -2.91 7.09
CA HIS A 104 -7.94 -3.78 7.51
C HIS A 104 -8.18 -4.87 6.45
N SER A 105 -8.39 -6.09 6.93
CA SER A 105 -8.45 -7.38 6.20
C SER A 105 -8.90 -7.31 4.72
N PRO A 106 -8.29 -8.11 3.82
CA PRO A 106 -8.69 -8.18 2.40
C PRO A 106 -10.13 -8.66 2.16
N GLY A 107 -10.82 -9.12 3.21
CA GLY A 107 -11.90 -10.11 3.18
C GLY A 107 -13.18 -9.82 2.37
N ARG A 108 -13.29 -8.73 1.62
CA ARG A 108 -14.44 -8.46 0.72
C ARG A 108 -14.12 -7.68 -0.56
N ARG A 109 -12.85 -7.30 -0.80
CA ARG A 109 -12.47 -6.39 -1.88
C ARG A 109 -12.02 -7.15 -3.13
N PRO A 110 -12.69 -7.03 -4.30
CA PRO A 110 -12.37 -7.79 -5.50
C PRO A 110 -10.90 -7.67 -5.93
N GLN A 111 -10.36 -6.44 -5.97
CA GLN A 111 -8.95 -6.22 -6.35
C GLN A 111 -7.98 -6.89 -5.38
N ALA A 112 -8.23 -6.77 -4.08
CA ALA A 112 -7.39 -7.41 -3.06
C ALA A 112 -7.41 -8.95 -3.15
N LEU A 113 -8.55 -9.54 -3.52
CA LEU A 113 -8.70 -10.97 -3.76
C LEU A 113 -7.99 -11.42 -5.04
N MET A 114 -8.08 -10.64 -6.13
CA MET A 114 -7.34 -10.92 -7.37
C MET A 114 -5.83 -10.93 -7.15
N HIS A 115 -5.29 -9.95 -6.42
CA HIS A 115 -3.86 -9.95 -6.07
C HIS A 115 -3.48 -11.15 -5.18
N ALA A 116 -4.34 -11.50 -4.21
CA ALA A 116 -4.10 -12.64 -3.35
C ALA A 116 -4.07 -13.96 -4.14
N ASP A 117 -4.99 -14.14 -5.09
CA ASP A 117 -5.05 -15.30 -5.98
C ASP A 117 -3.80 -15.39 -6.86
N ALA A 118 -3.41 -14.29 -7.53
CA ALA A 118 -2.23 -14.25 -8.39
C ALA A 118 -0.92 -14.55 -7.62
N VAL A 119 -0.75 -13.97 -6.43
CA VAL A 119 0.41 -14.23 -5.57
C VAL A 119 0.42 -15.69 -5.09
N HIS A 120 -0.71 -16.18 -4.60
CA HIS A 120 -0.81 -17.55 -4.10
C HIS A 120 -0.53 -18.56 -5.22
N GLY A 121 -1.18 -18.41 -6.37
CA GLY A 121 -0.98 -19.23 -7.56
C GLY A 121 0.45 -19.17 -8.09
N GLY A 122 1.05 -17.98 -8.17
CA GLY A 122 2.44 -17.82 -8.61
C GLY A 122 3.45 -18.55 -7.71
N LEU A 123 3.20 -18.56 -6.39
CA LEU A 123 4.05 -19.26 -5.43
C LEU A 123 3.83 -20.78 -5.48
N THR A 124 2.59 -21.25 -5.51
CA THR A 124 2.29 -22.69 -5.56
C THR A 124 2.74 -23.32 -6.88
N ASN A 125 2.59 -22.62 -8.01
CA ASN A 125 3.12 -23.07 -9.32
C ASN A 125 4.64 -23.17 -9.33
N ALA A 126 5.34 -22.41 -8.48
CA ALA A 126 6.78 -22.51 -8.28
C ALA A 126 7.19 -23.63 -7.30
N GLY A 127 6.26 -24.44 -6.82
CA GLY A 127 6.54 -25.58 -5.93
C GLY A 127 6.56 -25.23 -4.44
N TRP A 128 6.14 -24.02 -4.05
CA TRP A 128 5.92 -23.74 -2.63
C TRP A 128 4.68 -24.47 -2.11
N PRO A 129 4.74 -25.09 -0.92
CA PRO A 129 3.55 -25.62 -0.27
C PRO A 129 2.54 -24.49 0.04
N PRO A 130 1.22 -24.75 -0.03
CA PRO A 130 0.19 -23.70 0.15
C PRO A 130 0.34 -22.88 1.43
N ARG A 131 0.75 -23.51 2.53
CA ARG A 131 1.02 -22.81 3.80
C ARG A 131 2.14 -21.77 3.65
N TYR A 132 3.24 -22.13 2.97
CA TYR A 132 4.33 -21.20 2.70
C TYR A 132 3.87 -20.09 1.74
N ALA A 133 3.09 -20.40 0.71
CA ALA A 133 2.56 -19.39 -0.20
C ALA A 133 1.76 -18.30 0.54
N THR A 134 0.87 -18.70 1.45
CA THR A 134 0.13 -17.77 2.31
C THR A 134 1.05 -16.98 3.24
N MET A 135 2.00 -17.63 3.91
CA MET A 135 2.95 -16.96 4.82
C MET A 135 3.82 -15.94 4.09
N ILE A 136 4.32 -16.29 2.90
CA ILE A 136 5.13 -15.40 2.05
C ILE A 136 4.31 -14.18 1.62
N GLY A 137 3.08 -14.41 1.16
CA GLY A 137 2.17 -13.32 0.79
C GLY A 137 1.87 -12.38 1.96
N ALA A 138 1.61 -12.93 3.15
CA ALA A 138 1.37 -12.14 4.37
C ALA A 138 2.62 -11.34 4.80
N SER A 139 3.79 -11.99 4.86
CA SER A 139 5.06 -11.34 5.23
C SER A 139 5.45 -10.23 4.26
N THR A 140 5.24 -10.43 2.96
CA THR A 140 5.48 -9.38 1.95
C THR A 140 4.57 -8.19 2.19
N LYS A 141 3.29 -8.42 2.50
CA LYS A 141 2.35 -7.34 2.87
C LYS A 141 2.77 -6.61 4.13
N TYR A 142 3.23 -7.32 5.17
CA TYR A 142 3.71 -6.68 6.39
C TYR A 142 4.90 -5.76 6.12
N LEU A 143 5.84 -6.19 5.29
CA LEU A 143 6.98 -5.37 4.86
C LEU A 143 6.51 -4.11 4.11
N VAL A 144 5.63 -4.27 3.12
CA VAL A 144 5.12 -3.17 2.30
C VAL A 144 4.32 -2.17 3.11
N VAL A 145 3.35 -2.64 3.91
CA VAL A 145 2.52 -1.78 4.74
C VAL A 145 3.37 -1.05 5.77
N GLY A 146 4.28 -1.75 6.46
CA GLY A 146 5.19 -1.13 7.41
C GLY A 146 6.04 -0.01 6.78
N ALA A 147 6.58 -0.26 5.58
CA ALA A 147 7.39 0.73 4.85
C ALA A 147 6.61 1.92 4.28
N ALA A 148 5.27 1.83 4.20
CA ALA A 148 4.41 2.88 3.68
C ALA A 148 3.67 3.68 4.77
N MET A 149 3.57 3.16 6.01
CA MET A 149 2.83 3.80 7.09
C MET A 149 3.51 5.06 7.64
N THR A 150 4.83 5.06 7.78
CA THR A 150 5.57 6.18 8.38
C THR A 150 7.00 6.19 7.86
N SER A 151 7.53 7.38 7.58
CA SER A 151 8.95 7.56 7.30
C SER A 151 9.75 7.32 8.59
N PHE A 152 10.68 6.37 8.54
CA PHE A 152 11.64 6.13 9.60
C PHE A 152 12.59 7.32 9.75
N SER A 153 13.11 7.83 8.63
CA SER A 153 14.08 8.94 8.63
C SER A 153 13.48 10.25 9.16
N GLY A 154 12.24 10.57 8.77
CA GLY A 154 11.49 11.73 9.26
C GLY A 154 11.05 11.64 10.71
N GLY A 155 11.20 10.49 11.37
CA GLY A 155 10.91 10.31 12.80
C GLY A 155 11.98 10.87 13.74
N PHE A 156 13.15 11.24 13.23
CA PHE A 156 14.25 11.79 14.03
C PHE A 156 14.14 13.31 14.16
N ALA A 157 14.41 13.84 15.35
CA ALA A 157 14.59 15.28 15.54
C ALA A 157 15.85 15.74 14.81
N ASP A 158 15.80 16.91 14.17
CA ASP A 158 16.91 17.56 13.46
C ASP A 158 17.86 18.35 14.38
N ASP A 159 17.47 18.52 15.64
CA ASP A 159 18.28 19.15 16.68
C ASP A 159 19.36 18.19 17.21
N VAL A 160 20.62 18.54 16.96
CA VAL A 160 21.80 17.80 17.41
C VAL A 160 21.91 17.72 18.93
N GLU A 161 21.40 18.72 19.68
CA GLU A 161 21.44 18.77 21.14
C GLU A 161 20.57 17.69 21.79
N VAL A 162 19.58 17.15 21.06
CA VAL A 162 18.79 15.99 21.49
C VAL A 162 19.68 14.77 21.71
N TYR A 163 20.76 14.64 20.93
CA TYR A 163 21.60 13.44 20.89
C TYR A 163 22.95 13.58 21.58
N VAL A 164 23.60 14.72 21.40
CA VAL A 164 24.97 14.94 21.90
C VAL A 164 25.04 14.75 23.42
N GLY A 165 26.03 13.99 23.88
CA GLY A 165 26.27 13.73 25.30
C GLY A 165 25.28 12.78 25.98
N ARG A 166 24.16 12.40 25.32
CA ARG A 166 23.14 11.49 25.87
C ARG A 166 23.09 10.15 25.14
N TYR A 167 23.23 10.14 23.82
CA TYR A 167 23.09 8.95 22.98
C TYR A 167 24.33 8.73 22.10
N PRO A 168 25.34 7.97 22.58
CA PRO A 168 26.65 7.86 21.91
C PRO A 168 26.60 7.23 20.51
N ASN A 169 25.58 6.41 20.24
CA ASN A 169 25.41 5.73 18.95
C ASN A 169 24.47 6.47 17.98
N LEU A 170 23.88 7.60 18.42
CA LEU A 170 22.93 8.40 17.64
C LEU A 170 23.45 9.82 17.39
N SER A 171 24.77 10.03 17.50
CA SER A 171 25.38 11.37 17.33
C SER A 171 25.11 12.01 15.96
N GLN A 172 24.80 11.21 14.95
CA GLN A 172 24.44 11.66 13.60
C GLN A 172 22.95 11.50 13.26
N ALA A 173 22.12 11.08 14.22
CA ALA A 173 20.70 10.83 13.95
C ALA A 173 19.93 12.09 13.55
N HIS A 174 20.38 13.26 14.01
CA HIS A 174 19.86 14.57 13.58
C HIS A 174 20.01 14.83 12.07
N LEU A 175 20.94 14.15 11.41
CA LEU A 175 21.13 14.24 9.97
C LEU A 175 20.15 13.36 9.19
N LEU A 176 19.29 12.56 9.83
CA LEU A 176 18.35 11.68 9.13
C LEU A 176 17.07 12.42 8.69
N ALA A 177 16.71 13.49 9.39
CA ALA A 177 15.52 14.28 9.07
C ALA A 177 15.68 14.90 7.66
N GLY A 178 14.87 14.45 6.70
CA GLY A 178 14.89 14.91 5.31
C GLY A 178 15.60 13.98 4.31
N HIS A 179 16.13 12.84 4.75
CA HIS A 179 16.75 11.84 3.87
C HIS A 179 15.78 10.71 3.51
N GLU A 180 14.81 11.02 2.66
CA GLU A 180 13.82 10.05 2.16
C GLU A 180 14.47 8.84 1.44
N GLU A 181 15.70 8.99 0.94
CA GLU A 181 16.45 7.87 0.39
C GLU A 181 16.70 6.75 1.41
N ILE A 182 16.81 7.07 2.71
CA ILE A 182 17.01 6.06 3.76
C ILE A 182 15.79 5.14 3.85
N ASP A 183 14.58 5.68 3.73
CA ASP A 183 13.35 4.88 3.76
C ASP A 183 13.23 3.97 2.53
N ARG A 184 13.55 4.52 1.34
CA ARG A 184 13.55 3.75 0.09
C ARG A 184 14.59 2.63 0.14
N ASP A 185 15.83 2.96 0.50
CA ASP A 185 16.95 2.04 0.45
C ASP A 185 16.82 0.98 1.55
N SER A 186 16.25 1.31 2.71
CA SER A 186 15.91 0.36 3.78
C SER A 186 14.85 -0.65 3.33
N PHE A 187 13.82 -0.21 2.59
CA PHE A 187 12.84 -1.13 2.01
C PHE A 187 13.47 -2.09 1.01
N GLU A 188 14.31 -1.58 0.09
CA GLU A 188 15.01 -2.41 -0.90
C GLU A 188 15.98 -3.41 -0.25
N LEU A 189 16.70 -2.98 0.80
CA LEU A 189 17.53 -3.86 1.61
C LEU A 189 16.71 -4.99 2.24
N ALA A 190 15.60 -4.65 2.89
CA ALA A 190 14.73 -5.63 3.56
C ALA A 190 14.09 -6.60 2.55
N LEU A 191 13.61 -6.10 1.41
CA LEU A 191 13.04 -6.92 0.35
C LEU A 191 14.08 -7.88 -0.23
N THR A 192 15.31 -7.40 -0.50
CA THR A 192 16.39 -8.23 -1.03
C THR A 192 16.78 -9.33 -0.05
N ALA A 193 16.97 -8.98 1.23
CA ALA A 193 17.29 -9.94 2.28
C ALA A 193 16.18 -10.99 2.46
N PHE A 194 14.91 -10.55 2.42
CA PHE A 194 13.76 -11.44 2.49
C PHE A 194 13.73 -12.42 1.32
N LEU A 195 13.89 -11.94 0.09
CA LEU A 195 13.91 -12.77 -1.12
C LEU A 195 15.08 -13.75 -1.14
N ASP A 196 16.27 -13.33 -0.70
CA ASP A 196 17.44 -14.21 -0.60
C ASP A 196 17.24 -15.32 0.43
N GLY A 197 16.64 -14.99 1.57
CA GLY A 197 16.22 -15.97 2.58
C GLY A 197 15.21 -16.97 2.01
N LEU A 198 14.21 -16.48 1.27
CA LEU A 198 13.22 -17.32 0.60
C LEU A 198 13.86 -18.21 -0.47
N SER A 199 14.84 -17.73 -1.23
CA SER A 199 15.53 -18.54 -2.25
C SER A 199 16.22 -19.75 -1.62
N ARG A 200 16.95 -19.54 -0.50
CA ARG A 200 17.58 -20.64 0.25
C ARG A 200 16.55 -21.61 0.84
N LEU A 201 15.45 -21.08 1.38
CA LEU A 201 14.38 -21.89 1.95
C LEU A 201 13.64 -22.70 0.86
N HIS A 202 13.42 -22.12 -0.32
CA HIS A 202 12.77 -22.78 -1.46
C HIS A 202 13.54 -24.03 -1.87
N GLU A 203 14.87 -23.91 -2.00
CA GLU A 203 15.74 -25.04 -2.33
C GLU A 203 15.63 -26.18 -1.31
N GLN A 204 15.53 -25.86 -0.02
CA GLN A 204 15.37 -26.84 1.05
C GLN A 204 14.00 -27.51 0.98
N VAL A 205 12.94 -26.71 0.84
CA VAL A 205 11.55 -27.20 0.80
C VAL A 205 11.30 -28.09 -0.43
N VAL A 206 11.76 -27.66 -1.61
CA VAL A 206 11.61 -28.43 -2.85
C VAL A 206 12.45 -29.71 -2.82
N ARG A 207 13.66 -29.67 -2.22
CA ARG A 207 14.50 -30.87 -2.08
C ARG A 207 13.87 -31.91 -1.16
N SER A 208 13.31 -31.48 -0.03
CA SER A 208 12.62 -32.37 0.92
C SER A 208 11.30 -32.93 0.40
N ALA A 209 10.73 -32.32 -0.65
CA ALA A 209 9.50 -32.78 -1.30
C ALA A 209 9.76 -33.78 -2.46
N ARG A 210 11.02 -34.02 -2.84
CA ARG A 210 11.36 -35.04 -3.84
C ARG A 210 11.40 -36.43 -3.17
N PRO A 211 10.68 -37.43 -3.72
CA PRO A 211 10.66 -38.79 -3.19
C PRO A 211 12.01 -39.50 -3.31
#